data_AF-A0A6H2A2W0-F1
#
_entry.id   AF-A0A6H2A2W0-F1
#
_cell.length_a   1.000
_cell.length_b   1.000
_cell.length_c   1.000
_cell.angle_alpha   90.00
_cell.angle_beta   90.00
_cell.angle_gamma   90.00
#
_symmetry.space_group_name_H-M   'P 1'
#
loop_
_entity.id
_entity.type
_entity.pdbx_description
1 polymer ?
#
loop_
_entity_poly.entity_id
_entity_poly.type
_entity_poly.pdbx_seq_one_letter_code
_entity_poly.pdbx_strand_id
1 'polypeptide(L)'
;MRTIYKYQCLEMDNFTIEMPTGSHILTVQMQRGEPCIWAIVDPDAFPEQRHFQLFGTGHPIDGIGRYIGTFQLMGGNLVFHLFEV
;
A
#
# COMPACT_ATOMS: atom_id res chain seq x y z
N MET A 1 -19.42 -11.84 0.58
CA MET A 1 -18.36 -12.90 0.67
C MET A 1 -17.03 -12.19 0.63
N ARG A 2 -16.06 -12.51 1.50
CA ARG A 2 -14.76 -11.83 1.48
C ARG A 2 -13.95 -12.22 0.24
N THR A 3 -13.36 -11.23 -0.42
CA THR A 3 -12.57 -11.39 -1.65
C THR A 3 -11.23 -10.69 -1.50
N ILE A 4 -10.20 -11.13 -2.22
CA ILE A 4 -8.91 -10.43 -2.25
C ILE A 4 -8.90 -9.48 -3.45
N TYR A 5 -8.83 -8.17 -3.19
CA TYR A 5 -8.66 -7.16 -4.22
C TYR A 5 -7.21 -6.71 -4.31
N LYS A 6 -6.85 -6.19 -5.49
CA LYS A 6 -5.54 -5.64 -5.80
C LYS A 6 -5.69 -4.15 -6.13
N TYR A 7 -4.82 -3.35 -5.56
CA TYR A 7 -4.76 -1.90 -5.76
C TYR A 7 -3.35 -1.53 -6.20
N GLN A 8 -3.22 -0.65 -7.19
CA GLN A 8 -1.91 -0.11 -7.58
C GLN A 8 -1.54 1.04 -6.66
N CYS A 9 -0.27 1.13 -6.26
CA CYS A 9 0.22 2.36 -5.66
C CYS A 9 0.36 3.39 -6.78
N LEU A 10 -0.44 4.45 -6.74
CA LEU A 10 -0.54 5.41 -7.84
C LEU A 10 0.62 6.40 -7.87
N GLU A 11 1.26 6.64 -6.74
CA GLU A 11 2.31 7.64 -6.57
C GLU A 11 3.40 7.12 -5.63
N MET A 12 4.62 7.62 -5.80
CA MET A 12 5.80 7.22 -5.00
C MET A 12 6.03 8.12 -3.79
N ASP A 13 4.98 8.80 -3.31
CA ASP A 13 4.96 9.68 -2.14
C ASP A 13 3.78 9.31 -1.21
N ASN A 14 3.06 10.31 -0.68
CA ASN A 14 1.82 10.12 0.06
C ASN A 14 0.65 10.03 -0.90
N PHE A 15 -0.14 8.97 -0.81
CA PHE A 15 -1.28 8.76 -1.71
C PHE A 15 -2.47 8.21 -0.95
N THR A 16 -3.62 8.24 -1.62
CA THR A 16 -4.88 7.75 -1.06
C THR A 16 -5.48 6.72 -1.99
N ILE A 17 -6.03 5.65 -1.43
CA ILE A 17 -6.77 4.62 -2.18
C ILE A 17 -8.16 4.49 -1.57
N GLU A 18 -9.17 4.49 -2.44
CA GLU A 18 -10.53 4.11 -2.05
C GLU A 18 -10.64 2.59 -1.93
N MET A 19 -11.02 2.11 -0.75
CA MET A 19 -11.15 0.69 -0.44
C MET A 19 -12.48 0.44 0.29
N PRO A 20 -13.10 -0.75 0.18
CA PRO A 20 -14.27 -1.06 1.00
C PRO A 20 -13.96 -0.97 2.50
N THR A 21 -14.88 -0.44 3.29
CA THR A 21 -14.72 -0.25 4.73
C THR A 21 -14.34 -1.55 5.43
N GLY A 22 -13.32 -1.48 6.29
CA GLY A 22 -12.83 -2.66 7.03
C GLY A 22 -11.95 -3.59 6.19
N SER A 23 -11.45 -3.12 5.05
CA SER A 23 -10.45 -3.83 4.25
C SER A 23 -9.23 -4.21 5.11
N HIS A 24 -8.84 -5.49 5.08
CA HIS A 24 -7.65 -5.96 5.77
C HIS A 24 -6.47 -6.07 4.79
N ILE A 25 -5.55 -5.10 4.85
CA ILE A 25 -4.35 -5.08 4.01
C ILE A 25 -3.43 -6.23 4.39
N LEU A 26 -3.03 -7.02 3.39
CA LEU A 26 -2.14 -8.16 3.53
C LEU A 26 -0.68 -7.75 3.41
N THR A 27 -0.33 -7.11 2.30
CA THR A 27 1.04 -6.71 1.99
C THR A 27 1.10 -5.80 0.76
N VAL A 28 2.26 -5.20 0.54
CA VAL A 28 2.66 -4.58 -0.72
C VAL A 28 3.77 -5.41 -1.38
N GLN A 29 3.67 -5.64 -2.68
CA GLN A 29 4.69 -6.34 -3.48
C GLN A 29 4.73 -5.81 -4.93
N MET A 30 5.81 -6.12 -5.64
CA MET A 30 5.94 -5.82 -7.06
C MET A 30 5.19 -6.84 -7.91
N GLN A 31 4.39 -6.37 -8.88
CA GLN A 31 3.80 -7.20 -9.92
C GLN A 31 3.90 -6.49 -11.27
N ARG A 32 4.55 -7.15 -12.24
CA ARG A 32 4.73 -6.62 -13.61
C ARG A 32 5.39 -5.23 -13.66
N GLY A 33 6.33 -4.98 -12.75
CA GLY A 33 7.06 -3.71 -12.69
C GLY A 33 6.38 -2.63 -11.85
N GLU A 34 5.17 -2.86 -11.35
CA GLU A 34 4.41 -1.89 -10.57
C GLU A 34 4.20 -2.35 -9.12
N PRO A 35 4.33 -1.46 -8.12
CA PRO A 35 3.96 -1.76 -6.74
C PRO A 35 2.44 -1.93 -6.60
N CYS A 36 2.03 -2.99 -5.93
CA CYS A 36 0.63 -3.35 -5.73
C CYS A 36 0.37 -3.72 -4.28
N ILE A 37 -0.80 -3.35 -3.77
CA ILE A 37 -1.33 -3.72 -2.46
C ILE A 37 -2.42 -4.76 -2.65
N TRP A 38 -2.42 -5.79 -1.82
CA TRP A 38 -3.51 -6.75 -1.74
C TRP A 38 -4.22 -6.63 -0.40
N ALA A 39 -5.55 -6.72 -0.42
CA ALA A 39 -6.36 -6.66 0.78
C ALA A 39 -7.54 -7.63 0.70
N ILE A 40 -7.89 -8.21 1.85
CA ILE A 40 -9.17 -8.92 2.02
C ILE A 40 -10.24 -7.86 2.23
N VAL A 41 -11.26 -7.87 1.39
CA VAL A 41 -12.34 -6.89 1.38
C VAL A 41 -13.70 -7.58 1.48
N ASP A 42 -14.70 -6.85 1.96
CA ASP A 42 -16.10 -7.16 1.71
C ASP A 42 -16.59 -6.28 0.54
N PRO A 43 -16.82 -6.83 -0.67
CA PRO A 43 -17.18 -6.03 -1.85
C PRO A 43 -18.46 -5.22 -1.71
N ASP A 44 -19.35 -5.64 -0.80
CA ASP A 44 -20.66 -5.01 -0.57
C ASP A 44 -20.58 -3.88 0.49
N ALA A 45 -19.42 -3.65 1.11
CA ALA A 45 -19.22 -2.57 2.07
C ALA A 45 -19.05 -1.21 1.36
N PHE A 46 -19.41 -0.14 2.07
CA PHE A 46 -19.23 1.22 1.56
C PHE A 46 -17.73 1.54 1.34
N PRO A 47 -17.39 2.38 0.35
CA PRO A 47 -16.02 2.81 0.16
C PRO A 47 -15.56 3.77 1.28
N GLU A 48 -14.29 3.68 1.66
CA GLU A 48 -13.58 4.63 2.51
C GLU A 48 -12.23 5.01 1.89
N GLN A 49 -11.77 6.22 2.18
CA GLN A 49 -10.45 6.68 1.78
C GLN A 49 -9.42 6.20 2.80
N ARG A 50 -8.37 5.52 2.33
CA ARG A 50 -7.24 5.11 3.18
C ARG A 50 -5.97 5.76 2.71
N HIS A 51 -5.22 6.31 3.65
CA HIS A 51 -4.04 7.13 3.39
C HIS A 51 -2.77 6.33 3.59
N PHE A 52 -1.84 6.53 2.67
CA PHE A 52 -0.58 5.81 2.65
C PHE A 52 0.58 6.78 2.52
N GLN A 53 1.69 6.39 3.14
CA GLN A 53 2.96 7.10 3.03
C GLN A 53 4.05 6.13 2.61
N LEU A 54 4.87 6.57 1.67
CA LEU A 54 6.00 5.81 1.15
C LEU A 54 7.31 6.49 1.56
N PHE A 55 8.22 5.72 2.15
CA PHE A 55 9.55 6.20 2.51
C PHE A 55 10.63 5.38 1.83
N GLY A 56 11.61 6.06 1.25
CA GLY A 56 12.83 5.43 0.74
C GLY A 56 13.77 5.02 1.89
N THR A 57 14.53 3.94 1.70
CA THR A 57 15.57 3.57 2.67
C THR A 57 16.60 4.70 2.82
N GLY A 58 16.84 5.14 4.06
CA GLY A 58 17.77 6.22 4.39
C GLY A 58 17.18 7.63 4.28
N HIS A 59 15.91 7.77 3.90
CA HIS A 59 15.22 9.06 3.89
C HIS A 59 14.63 9.37 5.28
N PRO A 60 14.50 10.66 5.65
CA PRO A 60 13.77 11.05 6.84
C PRO A 60 12.32 10.55 6.83
N ILE A 61 11.78 10.31 8.02
CA ILE A 61 10.42 9.83 8.26
C ILE A 61 9.75 10.77 9.26
N ASP A 62 8.60 11.31 8.86
CA ASP A 62 7.76 12.15 9.71
C ASP A 62 6.53 11.35 10.16
N GLY A 63 6.59 10.85 11.41
CA GLY A 63 5.54 10.00 11.98
C GLY A 63 5.61 8.54 11.51
N ILE A 64 5.02 7.64 12.30
CA ILE A 64 5.01 6.20 12.00
C ILE A 64 3.55 5.76 11.92
N GLY A 65 3.06 5.54 10.72
CA GLY A 65 1.81 4.82 10.49
C GLY A 65 1.94 3.32 10.76
N ARG A 66 0.91 2.55 10.44
CA ARG A 66 0.96 1.08 10.45
C ARG A 66 1.80 0.59 9.27
N TYR A 67 2.89 -0.12 9.57
CA TYR A 67 3.72 -0.74 8.53
C TYR A 67 2.96 -1.79 7.74
N ILE A 68 3.06 -1.72 6.40
CA ILE A 68 2.41 -2.64 5.47
C ILE A 68 3.42 -3.59 4.81
N GLY A 69 4.60 -3.10 4.45
CA GLY A 69 5.62 -3.91 3.82
C GLY A 69 6.73 -3.11 3.15
N THR A 70 7.70 -3.84 2.63
CA THR A 70 8.83 -3.32 1.87
C THR A 70 8.86 -3.93 0.50
N PHE A 71 9.10 -3.11 -0.51
CA PHE A 71 9.27 -3.55 -1.88
C PHE A 71 10.48 -2.88 -2.53
N GLN A 72 10.95 -3.48 -3.60
CA GLN A 72 12.18 -3.07 -4.27
C GLN A 72 11.89 -2.82 -5.75
N LEU A 73 12.34 -1.67 -6.24
CA LEU A 73 12.27 -1.28 -7.65
C LEU A 73 13.65 -1.38 -8.29
N MET A 74 13.65 -1.41 -9.63
CA MET A 74 14.88 -1.38 -10.44
C MET A 74 15.90 -2.45 -10.02
N GLY A 75 15.42 -3.67 -9.77
CA GLY A 75 16.27 -4.81 -9.38
C GLY A 75 16.91 -4.68 -8.00
N GLY A 76 16.35 -3.89 -7.08
CA GLY A 76 16.90 -3.70 -5.74
C GLY A 76 17.60 -2.35 -5.53
N ASN A 77 17.81 -1.58 -6.59
CA ASN A 77 18.51 -0.30 -6.50
C ASN A 77 17.72 0.76 -5.72
N LEU A 78 16.39 0.65 -5.70
CA LEU A 78 15.53 1.52 -4.91
C LEU A 78 14.68 0.65 -3.99
N VAL A 79 14.70 0.94 -2.69
CA VAL A 79 13.98 0.20 -1.66
C VAL A 79 13.02 1.15 -0.96
N PHE A 80 11.75 0.76 -0.89
CA PHE A 80 10.69 1.58 -0.32
C PHE A 80 9.93 0.83 0.77
N HIS A 81 9.42 1.58 1.74
CA HIS A 81 8.67 1.10 2.90
C HIS A 81 7.31 1.79 2.92
N LEU A 82 6.23 1.00 2.86
CA LEU A 82 4.87 1.50 2.84
C LEU A 82 4.24 1.47 4.23
N PHE A 83 3.62 2.56 4.61
CA PHE A 83 2.85 2.71 5.84
C PHE A 83 1.44 3.19 5.52
N GLU A 84 0.47 2.75 6.33
CA GLU A 84 -0.88 3.29 6.36
C GLU A 84 -1.02 4.26 7.55
N VAL A 85 -1.56 5.47 7.33
CA VAL A 85 -1.70 6.52 8.35
C VAL A 85 -3.15 6.87 8.67
#